data_AF-A0A6V7LHB2-F1
#
_entry.id   AF-A0A6V7LHB2-F1
#
_cell.length_a   1.000
_cell.length_b   1.000
_cell.length_c   1.000
_cell.angle_alpha   90.00
_cell.angle_beta   90.00
_cell.angle_gamma   90.00
#
_symmetry.space_group_name_H-M   'P 1'
#
loop_
_entity.id
_entity.type
_entity.pdbx_description
1 polymer ?
#
loop_
_entity_poly.entity_id
_entity_poly.type
_entity_poly.pdbx_seq_one_letter_code
_entity_poly.pdbx_strand_id
1 'polypeptide(L)'
;DQQSRRCNATISVQQELYLMYHIVTMYVIKGFTMRLYAYHVLRKLVNGQYATEIGNIQREYLDVVTTISQKAIEAMKGASREIHRCDPEVHKEGETYHQLKWVFGVMYTNEIYLSENADCSSQCNDYEGAIFHPNNFHGRPERCNGKVYNCAAHGGEVYCKS
;
A
#
# COMPACT_ATOMS: atom_id res chain seq x y z
N ASP A 1 3.85 24.48 7.26
CA ASP A 1 3.64 24.26 5.82
C ASP A 1 4.35 23.08 5.17
N GLN A 2 5.58 22.71 5.53
CA GLN A 2 6.27 21.56 4.89
C GLN A 2 5.70 20.19 5.33
N GLN A 3 5.14 20.11 6.54
CA GLN A 3 4.62 18.87 7.12
C GLN A 3 3.27 18.45 6.53
N SER A 4 2.37 19.41 6.22
CA SER A 4 1.07 19.07 5.61
C SER A 4 1.19 18.57 4.17
N ARG A 5 2.24 18.97 3.43
CA ARG A 5 2.52 18.42 2.09
C ARG A 5 2.99 16.97 2.12
N ARG A 6 3.72 16.55 3.18
CA ARG A 6 4.13 15.15 3.34
C ARG A 6 2.96 14.22 3.67
N CYS A 7 1.97 14.72 4.39
CA CYS A 7 0.80 13.94 4.82
C CYS A 7 -0.05 13.36 3.67
N ASN A 8 -0.13 14.07 2.55
CA ASN A 8 -0.91 13.66 1.38
C ASN A 8 -0.04 13.02 0.29
N ALA A 9 1.24 12.78 0.55
CA ALA A 9 2.12 12.14 -0.41
C ALA A 9 1.81 10.64 -0.49
N THR A 10 1.50 10.16 -1.70
CA THR A 10 1.33 8.73 -1.98
C THR A 10 2.65 8.00 -2.18
N ILE A 11 3.76 8.75 -2.21
CA ILE A 11 5.11 8.26 -2.48
C ILE A 11 6.06 8.65 -1.34
N SER A 12 7.07 7.81 -1.10
CA SER A 12 8.12 8.12 -0.13
C SER A 12 9.13 9.13 -0.68
N VAL A 13 9.91 9.75 0.21
CA VAL A 13 10.95 10.71 -0.17
C VAL A 13 12.00 10.06 -1.08
N GLN A 14 12.36 8.80 -0.83
CA GLN A 14 13.25 8.05 -1.71
C GLN A 14 12.66 7.87 -3.12
N GLN A 15 11.35 7.60 -3.23
CA GLN A 15 10.66 7.46 -4.51
C GLN A 15 10.57 8.80 -5.27
N GLU A 16 10.39 9.90 -4.55
CA GLU A 16 10.42 11.25 -5.14
C GLU A 16 11.79 11.56 -5.75
N LEU A 17 12.88 11.25 -5.02
CA LEU A 17 14.26 11.40 -5.53
C LEU A 17 14.52 10.51 -6.75
N TYR A 18 13.99 9.28 -6.74
CA TYR A 18 14.10 8.35 -7.87
C TYR A 18 13.39 8.89 -9.13
N LEU A 19 12.20 9.48 -8.96
CA LEU A 19 11.47 10.12 -10.06
C LEU A 19 12.25 11.31 -10.62
N MET A 20 12.82 12.15 -9.75
CA MET A 20 13.66 13.27 -10.16
C MET A 20 14.88 12.80 -10.96
N TYR A 21 15.57 11.76 -10.49
CA TYR A 21 16.69 11.14 -11.23
C TYR A 21 16.27 10.70 -12.64
N HIS A 22 15.13 10.04 -12.78
CA HIS A 22 14.61 9.62 -14.08
C HIS A 22 14.33 10.78 -15.01
N ILE A 23 13.64 11.81 -14.53
CA ILE A 23 13.32 12.99 -15.32
C ILE A 23 14.61 13.65 -15.83
N VAL A 24 15.58 13.90 -14.94
CA VAL A 24 16.86 14.50 -15.30
C VAL A 24 17.61 13.63 -16.30
N THR A 25 17.67 12.32 -16.08
CA THR A 25 18.35 11.38 -16.99
C THR A 25 17.70 11.37 -18.38
N MET A 26 16.38 11.42 -18.46
CA MET A 26 15.66 11.54 -19.73
C MET A 26 16.02 12.83 -20.47
N TYR A 27 16.14 13.95 -19.77
CA TYR A 27 16.57 15.21 -20.38
C TYR A 27 18.00 15.16 -20.89
N VAL A 28 18.92 14.54 -20.14
CA VAL A 28 20.31 14.35 -20.56
C VAL A 28 20.38 13.48 -21.81
N ILE A 29 19.66 12.35 -21.85
CA ILE A 29 19.58 11.48 -23.03
C ILE A 29 19.04 12.24 -24.23
N LYS A 30 17.94 12.98 -24.06
CA LYS A 30 17.35 13.78 -25.14
C LYS A 30 18.34 14.81 -25.68
N GLY A 31 19.04 15.54 -24.81
CA GLY A 31 20.05 16.52 -25.20
C GLY A 31 21.22 15.87 -25.96
N PHE A 32 21.71 14.73 -25.47
CA PHE A 32 22.75 13.95 -26.13
C PHE A 32 22.33 13.48 -27.54
N THR A 33 21.13 12.90 -27.66
CA THR A 33 20.59 12.45 -28.95
C THR A 33 20.41 13.61 -29.93
N MET A 34 19.90 14.76 -29.46
CA MET A 34 19.76 15.97 -30.28
C MET A 34 21.11 16.46 -30.82
N ARG A 35 22.15 16.48 -29.98
CA ARG A 35 23.51 16.90 -30.38
C ARG A 35 24.11 15.94 -31.41
N LEU A 36 24.01 14.63 -31.18
CA LEU A 36 24.48 13.64 -32.15
C LEU A 36 23.75 13.76 -33.49
N TYR A 37 22.42 13.91 -33.44
CA TYR A 37 21.61 14.07 -34.63
C TYR A 37 21.98 15.33 -35.43
N ALA A 38 22.23 16.46 -34.76
CA ALA A 38 22.67 17.70 -35.41
C ALA A 38 23.96 17.50 -36.20
N TYR A 39 24.98 16.86 -35.61
CA TYR A 39 26.24 16.57 -36.32
C TYR A 39 26.07 15.55 -37.45
N HIS A 40 25.17 14.56 -37.30
CA HIS A 40 24.83 13.66 -38.40
C HIS A 40 24.18 14.37 -39.57
N VAL A 41 23.31 15.36 -39.32
CA VAL A 41 22.69 16.19 -40.36
C VAL A 41 23.75 17.08 -41.03
N LEU A 42 24.59 17.77 -40.25
CA LEU A 42 25.65 18.63 -40.79
C LEU A 42 26.63 17.85 -41.69
N ARG A 43 26.98 16.62 -41.29
CA ARG A 43 27.83 15.73 -42.10
C ARG A 43 27.22 15.46 -43.49
N LYS A 44 25.89 15.33 -43.59
CA LYS A 44 25.19 15.10 -44.87
C LYS A 44 25.05 16.38 -45.71
N LEU A 45 24.85 17.53 -45.07
CA LEU A 45 24.59 18.79 -45.78
C LEU A 45 25.85 19.46 -46.30
N VAL A 46 26.94 19.43 -45.52
CA VAL A 46 28.15 20.23 -45.79
C VAL A 46 29.36 19.33 -46.05
N ASN A 47 29.18 18.00 -46.10
CA ASN A 47 30.27 17.02 -46.25
C ASN A 47 31.44 17.22 -45.26
N GLY A 48 31.15 17.74 -44.06
CA GLY A 48 32.13 17.99 -43.00
C GLY A 48 32.53 16.72 -42.24
N GLN A 49 33.70 16.74 -41.60
CA GLN A 49 34.17 15.69 -40.70
C GLN A 49 34.06 16.16 -39.25
N TYR A 50 33.20 15.51 -38.45
CA TYR A 50 32.90 15.91 -37.07
C TYR A 50 33.23 14.82 -36.03
N ALA A 51 34.27 14.03 -36.30
CA ALA A 51 34.62 12.89 -35.44
C ALA A 51 35.03 13.34 -34.03
N THR A 52 35.77 14.45 -33.93
CA THR A 52 36.23 15.01 -32.66
C THR A 52 35.05 15.52 -31.81
N GLU A 53 34.12 16.23 -32.43
CA GLU A 53 32.93 16.78 -31.78
C GLU A 53 32.02 15.67 -31.26
N ILE A 54 31.80 14.64 -32.07
CA ILE A 54 31.03 13.45 -31.66
C ILE A 54 31.72 12.75 -30.47
N GLY A 55 33.05 12.57 -30.53
CA GLY A 55 33.82 11.99 -29.42
C GLY A 55 33.75 12.83 -28.15
N ASN A 56 33.75 14.16 -28.26
CA ASN A 56 33.57 15.06 -27.12
C ASN A 56 32.17 14.94 -26.50
N ILE A 57 31.13 14.91 -27.34
CA ILE A 57 29.74 14.72 -26.89
C ILE A 57 29.57 13.40 -26.13
N GLN A 58 30.18 12.32 -26.63
CA GLN A 58 30.14 11.01 -25.97
C GLN A 58 30.82 11.04 -24.60
N ARG A 59 32.02 11.65 -24.50
CA ARG A 59 32.73 11.79 -23.23
C ARG A 59 31.95 12.62 -22.22
N GLU A 60 31.42 13.76 -22.64
CA GLU A 60 30.61 14.65 -21.80
C GLU A 60 29.35 13.93 -21.29
N TYR A 61 28.65 13.19 -22.15
CA TYR A 61 27.49 12.39 -21.75
C TYR A 61 27.84 11.35 -20.68
N LEU A 62 28.93 10.61 -20.87
CA LEU A 62 29.36 9.59 -19.90
C LEU A 62 29.71 10.21 -18.54
N ASP A 63 30.41 11.34 -18.54
CA ASP A 63 30.78 12.06 -17.32
C ASP A 63 29.55 12.55 -16.55
N VAL A 64 28.61 13.17 -17.26
CA VAL A 64 27.36 13.70 -16.69
C VAL A 64 26.49 12.58 -16.12
N VAL A 65 26.27 11.49 -16.87
CA VAL A 65 25.44 10.36 -16.41
C VAL A 65 26.08 9.66 -15.20
N THR A 66 27.40 9.48 -15.21
CA THR A 66 28.12 8.91 -14.07
C THR A 66 27.97 9.78 -12.83
N THR A 67 28.13 11.09 -12.97
CA THR A 67 27.96 12.04 -11.87
C THR A 67 26.54 12.06 -11.33
N ILE A 68 25.54 12.15 -12.20
CA ILE A 68 24.12 12.20 -11.80
C ILE A 68 23.71 10.89 -11.10
N SER A 69 24.12 9.74 -11.64
CA SER A 69 23.78 8.44 -11.04
C SER A 69 24.42 8.26 -9.66
N GLN A 70 25.70 8.61 -9.49
CA GLN A 70 26.36 8.57 -8.19
C GLN A 70 25.66 9.49 -7.17
N LYS A 71 25.38 10.74 -7.55
CA LYS A 71 24.70 11.71 -6.68
C LYS A 71 23.29 11.28 -6.31
N ALA A 72 22.54 10.71 -7.26
CA ALA A 72 21.22 10.18 -6.99
C ALA A 72 21.27 9.00 -6.01
N ILE A 73 22.22 8.07 -6.17
CA ILE A 73 22.40 6.94 -5.24
C ILE A 73 22.77 7.45 -3.85
N GLU A 74 23.69 8.41 -3.73
CA GLU A 74 24.08 9.03 -2.47
C GLU A 74 22.88 9.68 -1.78
N ALA A 75 22.09 10.47 -2.51
CA ALA A 75 20.89 11.12 -1.97
C ALA A 75 19.83 10.11 -1.53
N MET A 76 19.59 9.06 -2.32
CA MET A 76 18.61 8.02 -1.99
C MET A 76 19.02 7.13 -0.82
N LYS A 77 20.33 6.94 -0.55
CA LYS A 77 20.80 6.18 0.62
C LYS A 77 20.40 6.83 1.95
N GLY A 78 20.36 8.16 2.00
CA GLY A 78 19.96 8.93 3.19
C GLY A 78 18.45 9.22 3.30
N ALA A 79 17.65 8.86 2.27
CA ALA A 79 16.24 9.20 2.23
C ALA A 79 15.37 8.07 2.79
N SER A 80 14.32 8.44 3.55
CA SER A 80 13.35 7.46 4.06
C SER A 80 12.57 6.82 2.92
N ARG A 81 12.37 5.50 3.05
CA ARG A 81 11.51 4.70 2.16
C ARG A 81 10.06 4.66 2.61
N GLU A 82 9.79 5.16 3.82
CA GLU A 82 8.45 5.12 4.40
C GLU A 82 7.55 6.15 3.75
N ILE A 83 6.31 5.74 3.49
CA ILE A 83 5.24 6.64 3.08
C ILE A 83 4.65 7.20 4.36
N HIS A 84 4.76 8.52 4.55
CA HIS A 84 4.21 9.16 5.73
C HIS A 84 2.73 9.44 5.51
N ARG A 85 1.86 8.69 6.20
CA ARG A 85 0.43 8.96 6.25
C ARG A 85 0.15 9.70 7.55
N CYS A 86 -0.49 10.87 7.45
CA CYS A 86 -0.91 11.58 8.65
C CYS A 86 -2.27 11.04 9.06
N ASP A 87 -2.26 10.14 10.03
CA ASP A 87 -3.47 9.72 10.71
C ASP A 87 -4.07 10.91 11.47
N PRO A 88 -5.41 11.01 11.55
CA PRO A 88 -6.06 12.07 12.32
C PRO A 88 -5.74 11.92 13.82
N GLU A 89 -5.64 13.04 14.54
CA GLU A 89 -5.35 13.02 16.00
C GLU A 89 -6.38 12.20 16.80
N VAL A 90 -7.62 12.15 16.32
CA VAL A 90 -8.70 11.36 16.93
C VAL A 90 -9.33 10.47 15.87
N HIS A 91 -9.20 9.16 16.07
CA HIS A 91 -9.88 8.17 15.25
C HIS A 91 -11.34 7.99 15.70
N LYS A 92 -12.27 8.16 14.76
CA LYS A 92 -13.71 7.90 14.93
C LYS A 92 -14.17 6.76 14.03
N GLU A 93 -14.87 5.79 14.63
CA GLU A 93 -15.49 4.67 13.93
C GLU A 93 -16.60 5.20 13.00
N GLY A 94 -16.62 4.76 11.75
CA GLY A 94 -17.56 5.24 10.74
C GLY A 94 -17.07 6.41 9.88
N GLU A 95 -16.01 7.11 10.31
CA GLU A 95 -15.43 8.23 9.56
C GLU A 95 -13.99 7.95 9.13
N THR A 96 -13.15 7.54 10.08
CA THR A 96 -11.69 7.38 9.88
C THR A 96 -11.23 5.93 9.88
N TYR A 97 -12.06 5.04 10.43
CA TYR A 97 -11.86 3.60 10.39
C TYR A 97 -13.21 2.89 10.52
N HIS A 98 -13.26 1.63 10.12
CA HIS A 98 -14.40 0.74 10.37
C HIS A 98 -13.91 -0.52 11.06
N GLN A 99 -14.63 -1.00 12.07
CA GLN A 99 -14.34 -2.27 12.71
C GLN A 99 -15.03 -3.39 11.93
N LEU A 100 -14.25 -4.32 11.37
CA LEU A 100 -14.76 -5.49 10.66
C LEU A 100 -14.97 -6.68 11.62
N LYS A 101 -15.72 -6.46 12.71
CA LYS A 101 -15.90 -7.44 13.80
C LYS A 101 -16.48 -8.78 13.32
N TRP A 102 -17.39 -8.73 12.36
CA TRP A 102 -18.16 -9.89 11.90
C TRP A 102 -17.57 -10.60 10.67
N VAL A 103 -16.55 -10.02 10.03
CA VAL A 103 -15.95 -10.56 8.79
C VAL A 103 -14.72 -11.40 9.10
N PHE A 104 -13.91 -10.98 10.07
CA PHE A 104 -12.64 -11.64 10.42
C PHE A 104 -12.55 -12.08 11.88
N GLY A 105 -13.59 -11.80 12.69
CA GLY A 105 -13.62 -12.14 14.10
C GLY A 105 -14.28 -13.49 14.36
N VAL A 106 -13.65 -14.29 15.23
CA VAL A 106 -14.30 -15.41 15.91
C VAL A 106 -15.23 -14.85 16.97
N MET A 107 -16.48 -15.29 16.99
CA MET A 107 -17.44 -14.89 18.00
C MET A 107 -17.58 -15.98 19.06
N TYR A 108 -17.47 -15.60 20.34
CA TYR A 108 -17.83 -16.46 21.46
C TYR A 108 -19.27 -16.16 21.89
N THR A 109 -20.13 -17.16 21.78
CA THR A 109 -21.51 -17.10 22.30
C THR A 109 -21.74 -18.23 23.28
N ASN A 110 -22.65 -18.00 24.23
CA ASN A 110 -23.07 -19.05 25.15
C ASN A 110 -24.17 -19.89 24.50
N GLU A 111 -24.13 -21.20 24.73
CA GLU A 111 -25.11 -22.19 24.23
C GLU A 111 -26.56 -21.80 24.57
N ILE A 112 -26.77 -21.21 25.74
CA ILE A 112 -28.10 -20.81 26.21
C ILE A 112 -28.80 -19.81 25.27
N TYR A 113 -28.02 -19.08 24.45
CA TYR A 113 -28.53 -18.15 23.45
C TYR A 113 -28.70 -18.76 22.06
N LEU A 114 -28.30 -20.02 21.85
CA LEU A 114 -28.51 -20.78 20.61
C LEU A 114 -29.62 -21.82 20.75
N SER A 115 -29.94 -22.22 21.99
CA SER A 115 -31.09 -23.09 22.28
C SER A 115 -32.41 -22.32 22.27
N GLU A 116 -33.43 -22.85 21.57
CA GLU A 116 -34.80 -22.35 21.61
C GLU A 116 -35.42 -22.44 23.01
N ASN A 117 -35.02 -23.45 23.80
CA ASN A 117 -35.54 -23.70 25.14
C ASN A 117 -34.69 -23.04 26.24
N ALA A 118 -33.63 -22.32 25.87
CA ALA A 118 -32.66 -21.74 26.79
C ALA A 118 -32.04 -22.79 27.74
N ASP A 119 -31.75 -23.98 27.22
CA ASP A 119 -31.02 -25.05 27.90
C ASP A 119 -29.57 -25.19 27.37
N CYS A 120 -28.75 -25.95 28.09
CA CYS A 120 -27.35 -26.22 27.74
C CYS A 120 -27.06 -27.74 27.69
N SER A 121 -27.97 -28.51 27.10
CA SER A 121 -27.90 -29.98 27.08
C SER A 121 -27.44 -30.56 25.74
N SER A 122 -27.17 -29.73 24.74
CA SER A 122 -26.86 -30.16 23.38
C SER A 122 -25.36 -30.05 23.12
N GLN A 123 -24.91 -30.51 21.96
CA GLN A 123 -23.52 -30.41 21.53
C GLN A 123 -23.38 -29.35 20.43
N CYS A 124 -22.16 -28.85 20.22
CA CYS A 124 -21.90 -27.81 19.21
C CYS A 124 -22.44 -28.17 17.81
N ASN A 125 -22.33 -29.44 17.42
CA ASN A 125 -22.80 -29.93 16.12
C ASN A 125 -24.32 -29.77 15.94
N ASP A 126 -25.07 -29.70 17.03
CA ASP A 126 -26.53 -29.52 17.01
C ASP A 126 -26.93 -28.06 16.71
N TYR A 127 -25.98 -27.13 16.78
CA TYR A 127 -26.20 -25.69 16.57
C TYR A 127 -25.71 -25.18 15.21
N GLU A 128 -25.36 -26.08 14.28
CA GLU A 128 -25.00 -25.68 12.92
C GLU A 128 -26.21 -25.04 12.22
N GLY A 129 -26.09 -23.77 11.86
CA GLY A 129 -27.18 -22.98 11.29
C GLY A 129 -28.18 -22.42 12.31
N ALA A 130 -27.92 -22.58 13.61
CA ALA A 130 -28.76 -22.00 14.66
C ALA A 130 -28.75 -20.48 14.62
N ILE A 131 -29.88 -19.90 15.04
CA ILE A 131 -30.06 -18.45 15.17
C ILE A 131 -30.01 -18.06 16.65
N PHE A 132 -29.69 -16.79 16.91
CA PHE A 132 -29.65 -16.28 18.28
C PHE A 132 -31.06 -16.12 18.86
N HIS A 133 -31.31 -16.76 20.00
CA HIS A 133 -32.54 -16.64 20.79
C HIS A 133 -32.28 -15.80 22.05
N PRO A 134 -32.83 -14.56 22.13
CA PRO A 134 -32.67 -13.74 23.31
C PRO A 134 -33.43 -14.36 24.49
N ASN A 135 -32.76 -14.46 25.63
CA ASN A 135 -33.34 -14.92 26.89
C ASN A 135 -33.05 -13.90 28.01
N ASN A 136 -33.58 -14.17 29.21
CA ASN A 136 -33.38 -13.30 30.38
C ASN A 136 -32.06 -13.58 31.12
N PHE A 137 -31.14 -14.35 30.52
CA PHE A 137 -29.87 -14.66 31.13
C PHE A 137 -28.98 -13.40 31.19
N HIS A 138 -28.34 -13.18 32.32
CA HIS A 138 -27.59 -11.95 32.56
C HIS A 138 -26.28 -11.93 31.77
N GLY A 139 -26.25 -11.07 30.75
CA GLY A 139 -25.07 -10.74 29.96
C GLY A 139 -25.50 -9.91 28.77
N ARG A 140 -24.67 -8.97 28.31
CA ARG A 140 -24.85 -8.35 27.00
C ARG A 140 -23.88 -9.04 26.03
N PRO A 141 -24.13 -10.29 25.59
CA PRO A 141 -23.30 -10.85 24.53
C PRO A 141 -23.46 -9.97 23.28
N GLU A 142 -22.38 -9.81 22.53
CA GLU A 142 -22.50 -9.27 21.17
C GLU A 142 -23.46 -10.20 20.40
N ARG A 143 -24.49 -9.63 19.77
CA ARG A 143 -25.57 -10.43 19.16
C ARG A 143 -25.15 -10.91 17.77
N CYS A 144 -25.19 -12.21 17.54
CA CYS A 144 -25.16 -12.76 16.19
C CYS A 144 -26.57 -12.61 15.60
N ASN A 145 -26.74 -11.68 14.67
CA ASN A 145 -28.04 -11.51 13.97
C ASN A 145 -28.20 -12.48 12.79
N GLY A 146 -27.20 -13.31 12.53
CA GLY A 146 -27.15 -14.29 11.45
C GLY A 146 -27.25 -15.73 11.95
N LYS A 147 -26.85 -16.67 11.08
CA LYS A 147 -26.72 -18.08 11.45
C LYS A 147 -25.29 -18.39 11.89
N VAL A 148 -25.18 -19.25 12.89
CA VAL A 148 -23.89 -19.77 13.39
C VAL A 148 -23.41 -20.90 12.49
N TYR A 149 -22.14 -20.90 12.11
CA TYR A 149 -21.50 -21.96 11.33
C TYR A 149 -20.16 -22.37 11.95
N ASN A 150 -19.76 -23.62 11.74
CA ASN A 150 -18.50 -24.21 12.21
C ASN A 150 -18.34 -24.15 13.74
N CYS A 151 -19.38 -24.57 14.48
CA CYS A 151 -19.34 -24.63 15.94
C CYS A 151 -18.29 -25.66 16.44
N ALA A 152 -17.41 -25.27 17.37
CA ALA A 152 -16.47 -26.19 18.02
C ALA A 152 -16.52 -26.09 19.56
N ALA A 153 -16.62 -27.26 20.22
CA ALA A 153 -16.88 -27.39 21.66
C ALA A 153 -15.82 -26.77 22.59
N HIS A 154 -14.59 -26.56 22.10
CA HIS A 154 -13.49 -25.96 22.84
C HIS A 154 -12.74 -24.95 21.99
N GLY A 155 -13.34 -23.77 21.79
CA GLY A 155 -12.63 -22.62 21.22
C GLY A 155 -12.12 -22.83 19.80
N GLY A 156 -12.93 -23.40 18.91
CA GLY A 156 -12.70 -23.28 17.47
C GLY A 156 -13.30 -22.00 16.89
N GLU A 157 -12.94 -21.70 15.65
CA GLU A 157 -13.39 -20.51 14.94
C GLU A 157 -14.86 -20.63 14.54
N VAL A 158 -15.74 -20.11 15.39
CA VAL A 158 -17.18 -20.00 15.10
C VAL A 158 -17.43 -18.70 14.34
N TYR A 159 -18.06 -18.79 13.17
CA TYR A 159 -18.37 -17.63 12.34
C TYR A 159 -19.87 -17.39 12.28
N CYS A 160 -20.28 -16.15 12.55
CA CYS A 160 -21.65 -15.68 12.38
C CYS A 160 -21.80 -15.08 10.98
N LYS A 161 -22.64 -15.70 10.13
CA LYS A 161 -22.92 -15.16 8.79
C LYS A 161 -24.28 -14.47 8.78
N SER A 162 -24.28 -13.15 8.58
CA SER A 162 -25.48 -12.33 8.41
C SER A 162 -26.24 -12.68 7.14
#